data_AF-A0A259RWK2-F1
#
_entry.id   AF-A0A259RWK2-F1
#
_cell.length_a   1.000
_cell.length_b   1.000
_cell.length_c   1.000
_cell.angle_alpha   90.00
_cell.angle_beta   90.00
_cell.angle_gamma   90.00
#
_symmetry.space_group_name_H-M   'P 1'
#
loop_
_entity.id
_entity.type
_entity.pdbx_description
1 polymer ?
#
loop_
_entity_poly.entity_id
_entity_poly.type
_entity_poly.pdbx_seq_one_letter_code
_entity_poly.pdbx_strand_id
1 'polypeptide(L)'
;MPGTGDVDVAPDGGHDFTAAGGSAGAANATALDLASHGAAPHGPAPAPRRRRRAVLAWSLSIAGVLLLAGLGAVLQLTANLGYDQAHTQLTAALTKQSDEASRNERVRAVDDESARAAEVLLGVTDPALVTDADRAGLTTARDRAQKASAAAMSLTATPVSEPGAKPSWFWELYSRTARLDADAHAVSSLASALGRSSEELGSATGAIDEKGLAVVKAAGGLAAQIESENVPSPNEGVLTLRELSAQLVATTSFDEPAAQGFRHYAATVQEVRDGHTATLAAEAGPLQGARQQIEDFARSLVPGVLLDFQWADRVNDLGGD
;
A
#
# COMPACT_ATOMS: atom_id res chain seq x y z
N MET A 1 31.13 9.59 18.26
CA MET A 1 32.03 9.54 17.09
C MET A 1 31.22 9.86 15.85
N PRO A 2 31.37 11.07 15.27
CA PRO A 2 30.66 11.44 14.06
C PRO A 2 31.56 11.25 12.83
N GLY A 3 31.08 10.50 11.83
CA GLY A 3 31.71 10.36 10.52
C GLY A 3 30.88 11.07 9.48
N THR A 4 31.27 12.31 9.16
CA THR A 4 30.79 13.10 8.03
C THR A 4 31.45 12.60 6.75
N GLY A 5 30.65 12.11 5.80
CA GLY A 5 31.10 11.79 4.44
C GLY A 5 30.58 12.84 3.47
N ASP A 6 31.44 13.82 3.18
CA ASP A 6 31.38 14.69 2.00
C ASP A 6 31.47 13.86 0.72
N VAL A 7 30.59 14.13 -0.25
CA VAL A 7 30.89 13.90 -1.67
C VAL A 7 30.39 15.10 -2.45
N ASP A 8 31.36 15.80 -3.01
CA ASP A 8 31.23 17.00 -3.83
C ASP A 8 31.68 16.68 -5.27
N VAL A 9 31.14 17.43 -6.23
CA VAL A 9 31.60 17.62 -7.65
C VAL A 9 31.33 16.42 -8.61
N ALA A 10 30.75 16.57 -9.82
CA ALA A 10 30.76 17.65 -10.82
C ALA A 10 29.53 17.61 -11.78
N PRO A 11 29.27 18.72 -12.52
CA PRO A 11 28.31 18.78 -13.64
C PRO A 11 29.01 18.55 -14.99
N ASP A 12 28.36 17.90 -15.95
CA ASP A 12 28.91 17.77 -17.31
C ASP A 12 27.85 17.75 -18.44
N GLY A 13 28.15 18.53 -19.50
CA GLY A 13 27.66 18.51 -20.88
C GLY A 13 26.15 18.53 -21.17
N GLY A 14 25.53 19.56 -21.75
CA GLY A 14 26.06 20.63 -22.59
C GLY A 14 26.33 20.19 -24.04
N HIS A 15 25.30 19.83 -24.81
CA HIS A 15 25.42 19.71 -26.27
C HIS A 15 24.33 20.48 -27.01
N ASP A 16 24.72 21.69 -27.42
CA ASP A 16 24.21 22.40 -28.58
C ASP A 16 24.34 21.55 -29.85
N PHE A 17 23.28 21.52 -30.67
CA PHE A 17 23.39 21.29 -32.11
C PHE A 17 22.66 22.40 -32.84
N THR A 18 23.41 23.44 -33.18
CA THR A 18 23.09 24.42 -34.20
C THR A 18 24.05 24.24 -35.38
N ALA A 19 23.50 24.02 -36.58
CA ALA A 19 24.15 24.25 -37.87
C ALA A 19 23.02 24.29 -38.92
N ALA A 20 22.69 25.46 -39.49
CA ALA A 20 23.28 26.00 -40.73
C ALA A 20 23.02 25.06 -41.93
N GLY A 21 22.44 25.46 -43.06
CA GLY A 21 22.13 26.76 -43.65
C GLY A 21 22.10 26.57 -45.17
N GLY A 22 21.38 27.44 -45.88
CA GLY A 22 21.81 27.86 -47.22
C GLY A 22 21.02 27.42 -48.45
N SER A 23 20.71 28.45 -49.25
CA SER A 23 20.52 28.49 -50.72
C SER A 23 19.13 28.10 -51.25
N ALA A 24 18.26 29.03 -51.62
CA ALA A 24 18.32 29.99 -52.76
C ALA A 24 18.35 29.31 -54.14
N GLY A 25 17.35 29.62 -54.98
CA GLY A 25 17.30 29.20 -56.38
C GLY A 25 15.95 29.45 -57.05
N ALA A 26 15.68 30.70 -57.41
CA ALA A 26 14.61 31.09 -58.33
C ALA A 26 15.00 30.81 -59.79
N ALA A 27 14.03 30.49 -60.67
CA ALA A 27 14.05 30.93 -62.07
C ALA A 27 12.73 30.60 -62.79
N ASN A 28 11.97 31.67 -63.07
CA ASN A 28 11.12 31.80 -64.25
C ASN A 28 11.96 31.65 -65.52
N ALA A 29 11.42 31.02 -66.57
CA ALA A 29 11.81 31.32 -67.94
C ALA A 29 10.68 31.00 -68.93
N THR A 30 10.09 32.08 -69.43
CA THR A 30 9.18 32.19 -70.57
C THR A 30 10.02 32.60 -71.80
N ALA A 31 9.87 31.93 -72.94
CA ALA A 31 10.21 32.42 -74.31
C ALA A 31 9.71 31.34 -75.31
N LEU A 32 8.77 31.53 -76.26
CA LEU A 32 8.75 32.41 -77.46
C LEU A 32 10.07 32.31 -78.26
N ASP A 33 10.16 32.09 -79.58
CA ASP A 33 9.25 32.06 -80.72
C ASP A 33 10.10 31.66 -81.97
N LEU A 34 9.44 31.46 -83.12
CA LEU A 34 9.93 31.54 -84.52
C LEU A 34 10.46 30.29 -85.27
N ALA A 35 9.49 29.66 -85.96
CA ALA A 35 9.33 29.60 -87.42
C ALA A 35 10.47 29.07 -88.34
N SER A 36 10.13 28.10 -89.20
CA SER A 36 10.27 28.25 -90.67
C SER A 36 9.50 27.18 -91.45
N HIS A 37 9.18 27.54 -92.69
CA HIS A 37 8.16 26.99 -93.59
C HIS A 37 8.60 25.73 -94.37
N GLY A 38 7.63 24.89 -94.74
CA GLY A 38 7.78 23.89 -95.81
C GLY A 38 6.42 23.39 -96.31
N ALA A 39 6.12 23.66 -97.58
CA ALA A 39 4.82 23.44 -98.23
C ALA A 39 4.60 22.00 -98.76
N ALA A 40 3.32 21.72 -99.08
CA ALA A 40 2.65 20.44 -99.39
C ALA A 40 3.18 19.65 -100.63
N PRO A 41 2.77 18.38 -100.84
CA PRO A 41 1.46 18.09 -101.45
C PRO A 41 0.72 16.83 -100.92
N HIS A 42 -0.56 16.75 -101.28
CA HIS A 42 -1.55 15.72 -100.95
C HIS A 42 -1.22 14.31 -101.47
N GLY A 43 -1.47 13.30 -100.63
CA GLY A 43 -1.52 11.87 -100.94
C GLY A 43 -2.38 11.13 -99.90
N PRO A 44 -3.08 10.04 -100.26
CA PRO A 44 -4.32 9.61 -99.61
C PRO A 44 -4.13 9.01 -98.21
N ALA A 45 -5.12 9.29 -97.36
CA ALA A 45 -5.20 8.89 -95.95
C ALA A 45 -5.12 7.37 -95.72
N PRO A 46 -4.17 6.87 -94.90
CA PRO A 46 -4.28 5.55 -94.30
C PRO A 46 -5.20 5.62 -93.07
N ALA A 47 -6.25 4.80 -93.06
CA ALA A 47 -7.23 4.70 -91.98
C ALA A 47 -6.58 4.41 -90.61
N PRO A 48 -6.97 5.11 -89.52
CA PRO A 48 -6.39 4.89 -88.18
C PRO A 48 -6.97 3.63 -87.52
N ARG A 49 -6.45 2.45 -87.86
CA ARG A 49 -6.73 1.21 -87.14
C ARG A 49 -5.79 1.05 -85.94
N ARG A 50 -5.96 1.83 -84.86
CA ARG A 50 -5.28 1.55 -83.57
C ARG A 50 -5.92 2.10 -82.28
N ARG A 51 -7.20 2.51 -82.29
CA ARG A 51 -7.88 3.02 -81.07
C ARG A 51 -8.29 1.96 -80.05
N ARG A 52 -8.33 0.66 -80.40
CA ARG A 52 -8.77 -0.41 -79.47
C ARG A 52 -7.73 -0.80 -78.41
N ARG A 53 -6.43 -0.56 -78.65
CA ARG A 53 -5.38 -0.90 -77.67
C ARG A 53 -5.21 0.15 -76.57
N ALA A 54 -5.52 1.41 -76.86
CA ALA A 54 -5.46 2.50 -75.87
C ALA A 54 -6.58 2.41 -74.82
N VAL A 55 -7.80 2.02 -75.22
CA VAL A 55 -8.93 1.83 -74.30
C VAL A 55 -8.70 0.63 -73.36
N LEU A 56 -8.10 -0.45 -73.85
CA LEU A 56 -7.75 -1.63 -73.06
C LEU A 56 -6.62 -1.35 -72.05
N ALA A 57 -5.63 -0.53 -72.43
CA ALA A 57 -4.56 -0.09 -71.52
C ALA A 57 -5.09 0.82 -70.40
N TRP A 58 -6.08 1.66 -70.70
CA TRP A 58 -6.73 2.54 -69.71
C TRP A 58 -7.63 1.76 -68.75
N SER A 59 -8.43 0.79 -69.22
CA SER A 59 -9.30 -0.01 -68.35
C SER A 59 -8.53 -0.95 -67.41
N LEU A 60 -7.40 -1.51 -67.85
CA LEU A 60 -6.51 -2.30 -67.00
C LEU A 60 -5.89 -1.46 -65.87
N SER A 61 -5.55 -0.20 -66.14
CA SER A 61 -5.02 0.72 -65.13
C SER A 61 -6.07 1.06 -64.07
N ILE A 62 -7.30 1.36 -64.48
CA ILE A 62 -8.42 1.64 -63.56
C ILE A 62 -8.75 0.42 -62.71
N ALA A 63 -8.83 -0.78 -63.32
CA ALA A 63 -9.08 -2.02 -62.60
C ALA A 63 -7.97 -2.31 -61.58
N GLY A 64 -6.71 -2.07 -61.93
CA GLY A 64 -5.58 -2.18 -60.99
C GLY A 64 -5.69 -1.22 -59.80
N VAL A 65 -6.04 0.05 -60.05
CA VAL A 65 -6.24 1.06 -59.00
C VAL A 65 -7.40 0.69 -58.07
N LEU A 66 -8.53 0.22 -58.62
CA LEU A 66 -9.68 -0.20 -57.81
C LEU A 66 -9.36 -1.43 -56.95
N LEU A 67 -8.58 -2.38 -57.48
CA LEU A 67 -8.16 -3.57 -56.74
C LEU A 67 -7.21 -3.19 -55.59
N LEU A 68 -6.26 -2.28 -55.84
CA LEU A 68 -5.39 -1.73 -54.80
C LEU A 68 -6.17 -0.94 -53.74
N ALA A 69 -7.16 -0.13 -54.14
CA ALA A 69 -8.02 0.60 -53.23
C ALA A 69 -8.88 -0.35 -52.36
N GLY A 70 -9.41 -1.42 -52.97
CA GLY A 70 -10.14 -2.46 -52.25
C GLY A 70 -9.28 -3.20 -51.22
N LEU A 71 -8.05 -3.58 -51.58
CA LEU A 71 -7.08 -4.16 -50.63
C LEU A 71 -6.75 -3.19 -49.49
N GLY A 72 -6.52 -1.91 -49.80
CA GLY A 72 -6.29 -0.87 -48.80
C GLY A 72 -7.44 -0.74 -47.80
N ALA A 73 -8.69 -0.78 -48.28
CA ALA A 73 -9.87 -0.70 -47.42
C ALA A 73 -10.01 -1.91 -46.47
N VAL A 74 -9.72 -3.13 -46.95
CA VAL A 74 -9.74 -4.34 -46.11
C VAL A 74 -8.63 -4.31 -45.06
N LEU A 75 -7.42 -3.88 -45.43
CA LEU A 75 -6.30 -3.70 -44.49
C LEU A 75 -6.62 -2.65 -43.42
N GLN A 76 -7.21 -1.51 -43.82
CA GLN A 76 -7.63 -0.47 -42.89
C GLN A 76 -8.70 -0.96 -41.92
N LEU A 77 -9.71 -1.71 -42.39
CA LEU A 77 -10.76 -2.26 -41.53
C LEU A 77 -10.19 -3.25 -40.52
N THR A 78 -9.32 -4.16 -40.97
CA THR A 78 -8.68 -5.17 -40.11
C THR A 78 -7.79 -4.51 -39.06
N ALA A 79 -7.00 -3.50 -39.45
CA ALA A 79 -6.15 -2.73 -38.54
C ALA A 79 -6.97 -1.95 -37.51
N ASN A 80 -8.12 -1.37 -37.91
CA ASN A 80 -9.04 -0.69 -37.00
C ASN A 80 -9.62 -1.64 -35.96
N LEU A 81 -10.11 -2.83 -36.37
CA LEU A 81 -10.68 -3.82 -35.46
C LEU A 81 -9.63 -4.34 -34.47
N GLY A 82 -8.41 -4.63 -34.95
CA GLY A 82 -7.31 -5.05 -34.10
C GLY A 82 -6.92 -3.97 -33.09
N TYR A 83 -6.84 -2.71 -33.52
CA TYR A 83 -6.62 -1.57 -32.63
C TYR A 83 -7.71 -1.43 -31.57
N ASP A 84 -9.00 -1.48 -31.97
CA ASP A 84 -10.11 -1.28 -31.03
C ASP A 84 -10.15 -2.41 -29.99
N GLN A 85 -9.87 -3.65 -30.40
CA GLN A 85 -9.74 -4.77 -29.46
C GLN A 85 -8.58 -4.57 -28.47
N ALA A 86 -7.39 -4.21 -28.94
CA ALA A 86 -6.23 -3.95 -28.09
C ALA A 86 -6.47 -2.77 -27.13
N HIS A 87 -7.14 -1.71 -27.61
CA HIS A 87 -7.55 -0.58 -26.80
C HIS A 87 -8.53 -1.01 -25.70
N THR A 88 -9.57 -1.79 -26.03
CA THR A 88 -10.50 -2.33 -25.03
C THR A 88 -9.78 -3.19 -23.98
N GLN A 89 -8.82 -4.02 -24.39
CA GLN A 89 -8.02 -4.83 -23.46
C GLN A 89 -7.18 -3.96 -22.51
N LEU A 90 -6.50 -2.92 -23.03
CA LEU A 90 -5.77 -1.99 -22.19
C LEU A 90 -6.71 -1.26 -21.22
N THR A 91 -7.84 -0.74 -21.67
CA THR A 91 -8.82 -0.08 -20.80
C THR A 91 -9.32 -1.00 -19.68
N ALA A 92 -9.64 -2.25 -20.00
CA ALA A 92 -10.04 -3.23 -19.00
C ALA A 92 -8.92 -3.55 -17.99
N ALA A 93 -7.67 -3.64 -18.46
CA ALA A 93 -6.51 -3.82 -17.59
C ALA A 93 -6.30 -2.61 -16.67
N LEU A 94 -6.48 -1.39 -17.17
CA LEU A 94 -6.40 -0.15 -16.38
C LEU A 94 -7.48 -0.10 -15.28
N THR A 95 -8.73 -0.44 -15.61
CA THR A 95 -9.80 -0.52 -14.61
C THR A 95 -9.44 -1.51 -13.50
N LYS A 96 -9.00 -2.72 -13.86
CA LYS A 96 -8.58 -3.73 -12.87
C LYS A 96 -7.39 -3.26 -12.03
N GLN A 97 -6.40 -2.61 -12.64
CA GLN A 97 -5.26 -2.05 -11.92
C GLN A 97 -5.69 -0.98 -10.91
N SER A 98 -6.62 -0.09 -11.30
CA SER A 98 -7.18 0.93 -10.41
C SER A 98 -7.91 0.30 -9.24
N ASP A 99 -8.73 -0.74 -9.48
CA ASP A 99 -9.46 -1.44 -8.41
C ASP A 99 -8.50 -2.08 -7.40
N GLU A 100 -7.43 -2.74 -7.87
CA GLU A 100 -6.41 -3.35 -7.01
C GLU A 100 -5.52 -2.31 -6.30
N ALA A 101 -5.30 -1.13 -6.90
CA ALA A 101 -4.62 -0.01 -6.25
C ALA A 101 -5.46 0.56 -5.10
N SER A 102 -6.75 0.81 -5.32
CA SER A 102 -7.68 1.24 -4.27
C SER A 102 -7.86 0.18 -3.18
N ARG A 103 -7.83 -1.11 -3.54
CA ARG A 103 -7.82 -2.20 -2.55
C ARG A 103 -6.56 -2.16 -1.68
N ASN A 104 -5.38 -2.01 -2.28
CA ASN A 104 -4.12 -1.86 -1.54
C ASN A 104 -4.17 -0.70 -0.56
N GLU A 105 -4.68 0.45 -0.99
CA GLU A 105 -4.79 1.63 -0.13
C GLU A 105 -5.66 1.37 1.12
N ARG A 106 -6.82 0.71 0.94
CA ARG A 106 -7.67 0.31 2.07
C ARG A 106 -6.98 -0.67 3.02
N VAL A 107 -6.29 -1.69 2.49
CA VAL A 107 -5.57 -2.66 3.34
C VAL A 107 -4.42 -1.99 4.09
N ARG A 108 -3.71 -1.04 3.46
CA ARG A 108 -2.66 -0.26 4.11
C ARG A 108 -3.17 0.61 5.25
N ALA A 109 -4.35 1.20 5.12
CA ALA A 109 -4.95 1.97 6.21
C ALA A 109 -5.21 1.09 7.45
N VAL A 110 -5.65 -0.16 7.24
CA VAL A 110 -5.82 -1.15 8.33
C VAL A 110 -4.47 -1.59 8.89
N ASP A 111 -3.47 -1.82 8.02
CA ASP A 111 -2.12 -2.18 8.45
C ASP A 111 -1.46 -1.11 9.33
N ASP A 112 -1.59 0.17 8.95
CA ASP A 112 -1.06 1.30 9.71
C ASP A 112 -1.69 1.38 11.12
N GLU A 113 -2.97 1.02 11.24
CA GLU A 113 -3.68 0.94 12.52
C GLU A 113 -3.18 -0.22 13.39
N SER A 114 -3.07 -1.42 12.81
CA SER A 114 -2.52 -2.59 13.52
C SER A 114 -1.07 -2.38 13.94
N ALA A 115 -0.26 -1.69 13.12
CA ALA A 115 1.11 -1.33 13.47
C ALA A 115 1.15 -0.39 14.68
N ARG A 116 0.29 0.64 14.73
CA ARG A 116 0.18 1.52 15.92
C ARG A 116 -0.24 0.75 17.17
N ALA A 117 -1.20 -0.15 17.05
CA ALA A 117 -1.63 -1.02 18.14
C ALA A 117 -0.49 -1.89 18.67
N ALA A 118 0.31 -2.49 17.76
CA ALA A 118 1.48 -3.27 18.13
C ALA A 118 2.55 -2.45 18.87
N GLU A 119 2.81 -1.20 18.43
CA GLU A 119 3.75 -0.30 19.11
C GLU A 119 3.34 0.00 20.57
N VAL A 120 2.04 0.11 20.85
CA VAL A 120 1.55 0.30 22.22
C VAL A 120 1.93 -0.87 23.12
N LEU A 121 1.81 -2.11 22.64
CA LEU A 121 2.23 -3.31 23.38
C LEU A 121 3.75 -3.36 23.56
N LEU A 122 4.51 -3.05 22.50
CA LEU A 122 5.98 -3.02 22.56
C LEU A 122 6.50 -1.97 23.54
N GLY A 123 5.75 -0.89 23.78
CA GLY A 123 6.05 0.14 24.77
C GLY A 123 5.89 -0.30 26.23
N VAL A 124 5.18 -1.40 26.52
CA VAL A 124 5.00 -1.90 27.90
C VAL A 124 6.23 -2.69 28.33
N THR A 125 7.04 -2.13 29.22
CA THR A 125 8.34 -2.70 29.62
C THR A 125 8.27 -3.85 30.62
N ASP A 126 7.11 -4.10 31.23
CA ASP A 126 6.93 -5.17 32.21
C ASP A 126 7.08 -6.57 31.55
N PRO A 127 8.11 -7.36 31.90
CA PRO A 127 8.35 -8.67 31.30
C PRO A 127 7.34 -9.73 31.76
N ALA A 128 6.60 -9.51 32.85
CA ALA A 128 5.53 -10.40 33.27
C ALA A 128 4.27 -10.24 32.38
N LEU A 129 4.05 -9.06 31.82
CA LEU A 129 2.91 -8.77 30.95
C LEU A 129 3.22 -8.99 29.47
N VAL A 130 4.44 -8.67 29.04
CA VAL A 130 4.92 -8.89 27.67
C VAL A 130 6.27 -9.58 27.72
N THR A 131 6.31 -10.87 27.40
CA THR A 131 7.56 -11.63 27.45
C THR A 131 8.51 -11.22 26.32
N ASP A 132 9.80 -11.54 26.44
CA ASP A 132 10.76 -11.29 25.37
C ASP A 132 10.41 -12.04 24.07
N ALA A 133 9.81 -13.23 24.20
CA ALA A 133 9.31 -13.99 23.06
C ALA A 133 8.14 -13.27 22.36
N ASP A 134 7.23 -12.69 23.14
CA ASP A 134 6.12 -11.89 22.60
C ASP A 134 6.62 -10.63 21.90
N ARG A 135 7.56 -9.90 22.50
CA ARG A 135 8.20 -8.73 21.86
C ARG A 135 8.86 -9.11 20.55
N ALA A 136 9.65 -10.19 20.53
CA ALA A 136 10.31 -10.65 19.32
C ALA A 136 9.30 -11.06 18.25
N GLY A 137 8.21 -11.74 18.64
CA GLY A 137 7.12 -12.15 17.76
C GLY A 137 6.37 -10.96 17.15
N LEU A 138 5.98 -9.98 17.97
CA LEU A 138 5.32 -8.75 17.54
C LEU A 138 6.23 -7.89 16.66
N THR A 139 7.51 -7.72 17.04
CA THR A 139 8.51 -7.02 16.23
C THR A 139 8.64 -7.65 14.85
N THR A 140 8.75 -8.98 14.79
CA THR A 140 8.86 -9.71 13.51
C THR A 140 7.60 -9.52 12.64
N ALA A 141 6.41 -9.56 13.25
CA ALA A 141 5.16 -9.35 12.52
C ALA A 141 5.04 -7.91 11.98
N ARG A 142 5.37 -6.90 12.81
CA ARG A 142 5.42 -5.49 12.42
C ARG A 142 6.41 -5.24 11.30
N ASP A 143 7.63 -5.77 11.40
CA ASP A 143 8.66 -5.58 10.38
C ASP A 143 8.25 -6.23 9.03
N ARG A 144 7.54 -7.38 9.08
CA ARG A 144 6.94 -7.99 7.89
C ARG A 144 5.85 -7.10 7.28
N ALA A 145 4.94 -6.58 8.10
CA ALA A 145 3.89 -5.66 7.66
C ALA A 145 4.48 -4.40 7.01
N GLN A 146 5.47 -3.77 7.65
CA GLN A 146 6.17 -2.60 7.12
C GLN A 146 6.83 -2.89 5.76
N LYS A 147 7.47 -4.05 5.61
CA LYS A 147 8.05 -4.48 4.33
C LYS A 147 6.97 -4.69 3.25
N ALA A 148 5.85 -5.31 3.60
CA ALA A 148 4.73 -5.50 2.68
C ALA A 148 4.08 -4.17 2.27
N SER A 149 3.91 -3.24 3.22
CA SER A 149 3.37 -1.90 2.98
C SER A 149 4.29 -1.08 2.06
N ALA A 150 5.61 -1.14 2.26
CA ALA A 150 6.59 -0.52 1.37
C ALA A 150 6.56 -1.11 -0.05
N ALA A 151 6.40 -2.44 -0.17
CA ALA A 151 6.24 -3.09 -1.49
C ALA A 151 4.94 -2.64 -2.18
N ALA A 152 3.84 -2.57 -1.45
CA ALA A 152 2.56 -2.07 -1.95
C ALA A 152 2.67 -0.61 -2.43
N MET A 153 3.33 0.27 -1.66
CA MET A 153 3.61 1.66 -2.06
C MET A 153 4.37 1.74 -3.38
N SER A 154 5.42 0.93 -3.51
CA SER A 154 6.24 0.90 -4.72
C SER A 154 5.43 0.47 -5.95
N LEU A 155 4.52 -0.49 -5.80
CA LEU A 155 3.65 -0.95 -6.88
C LEU A 155 2.61 0.12 -7.26
N THR A 156 1.95 0.74 -6.29
CA THR A 156 0.96 1.80 -6.54
C THR A 156 1.58 3.03 -7.20
N ALA A 157 2.85 3.33 -6.90
CA ALA A 157 3.60 4.43 -7.52
C ALA A 157 4.12 4.12 -8.94
N THR A 158 3.94 2.90 -9.44
CA THR A 158 4.41 2.52 -10.78
C THR A 158 3.59 3.26 -11.85
N PRO A 159 4.22 4.06 -12.73
CA PRO A 159 3.50 4.80 -13.75
C PRO A 159 2.87 3.84 -14.77
N VAL A 160 1.68 4.19 -15.24
CA VAL A 160 0.92 3.40 -16.19
C VAL A 160 0.76 4.17 -17.50
N SER A 161 1.00 3.49 -18.62
CA SER A 161 0.85 4.07 -19.95
C SER A 161 -0.63 4.20 -20.34
N GLU A 162 -1.02 5.39 -20.80
CA GLU A 162 -2.37 5.65 -21.30
C GLU A 162 -2.48 5.36 -22.80
N PRO A 163 -3.66 4.89 -23.27
CA PRO A 163 -3.95 4.80 -24.69
C PRO A 163 -4.00 6.20 -25.30
N GLY A 164 -2.89 6.67 -25.88
CA GLY A 164 -2.88 7.93 -26.62
C GLY A 164 -3.78 7.92 -27.87
N ALA A 165 -3.82 9.03 -28.61
CA ALA A 165 -4.75 9.21 -29.73
C ALA A 165 -4.68 8.13 -30.84
N LYS A 166 -5.83 7.68 -31.34
CA LYS A 166 -5.92 6.67 -32.41
C LYS A 166 -5.32 7.20 -33.73
N PRO A 167 -4.33 6.51 -34.32
CA PRO A 167 -3.79 6.84 -35.64
C PRO A 167 -4.82 6.65 -36.75
N SER A 168 -4.68 7.39 -37.85
CA SER A 168 -5.59 7.31 -38.99
C SER A 168 -5.16 6.29 -40.06
N TRP A 169 -3.86 5.98 -40.17
CA TRP A 169 -3.32 5.11 -41.21
C TRP A 169 -3.10 3.66 -40.76
N PHE A 170 -3.41 2.67 -41.62
CA PHE A 170 -3.36 1.24 -41.26
C PHE A 170 -2.01 0.74 -40.75
N TRP A 171 -0.88 1.25 -41.26
CA TRP A 171 0.45 0.82 -40.80
C TRP A 171 0.78 1.37 -39.41
N GLU A 172 0.36 2.60 -39.11
CA GLU A 172 0.47 3.19 -37.77
C GLU A 172 -0.43 2.42 -36.80
N LEU A 173 -1.67 2.11 -37.21
CA LEU A 173 -2.59 1.29 -36.43
C LEU A 173 -1.96 -0.05 -36.05
N TYR A 174 -1.37 -0.78 -37.01
CA TYR A 174 -0.73 -2.07 -36.73
C TYR A 174 0.42 -1.95 -35.72
N SER A 175 1.29 -0.95 -35.89
CA SER A 175 2.40 -0.70 -34.95
C SER A 175 1.90 -0.31 -33.55
N ARG A 176 0.76 0.38 -33.48
CA ARG A 176 0.17 0.83 -32.22
C ARG A 176 -0.62 -0.27 -31.53
N THR A 177 -1.29 -1.15 -32.27
CA THR A 177 -1.93 -2.37 -31.73
C THR A 177 -0.93 -3.20 -30.95
N ALA A 178 0.23 -3.51 -31.53
CA ALA A 178 1.26 -4.30 -30.85
C ALA A 178 1.79 -3.63 -29.55
N ARG A 179 1.87 -2.30 -29.52
CA ARG A 179 2.22 -1.55 -28.31
C ARG A 179 1.11 -1.60 -27.26
N LEU A 180 -0.15 -1.38 -27.66
CA LEU A 180 -1.29 -1.47 -26.77
C LEU A 180 -1.43 -2.85 -26.14
N ASP A 181 -1.18 -3.93 -26.90
CA ASP A 181 -1.18 -5.29 -26.37
C ASP A 181 -0.06 -5.49 -25.33
N ALA A 182 1.16 -4.99 -25.62
CA ALA A 182 2.27 -5.04 -24.66
C ALA A 182 1.97 -4.23 -23.39
N ASP A 183 1.40 -3.03 -23.53
CA ASP A 183 0.97 -2.19 -22.41
C ASP A 183 -0.13 -2.88 -21.60
N ALA A 184 -1.12 -3.50 -22.26
CA ALA A 184 -2.19 -4.25 -21.59
C ALA A 184 -1.64 -5.43 -20.77
N HIS A 185 -0.65 -6.15 -21.31
CA HIS A 185 0.04 -7.22 -20.58
C HIS A 185 0.85 -6.69 -19.39
N ALA A 186 1.54 -5.57 -19.53
CA ALA A 186 2.28 -4.93 -18.45
C ALA A 186 1.34 -4.48 -17.32
N VAL A 187 0.24 -3.81 -17.66
CA VAL A 187 -0.78 -3.35 -16.70
C VAL A 187 -1.47 -4.52 -16.01
N SER A 188 -1.81 -5.59 -16.73
CA SER A 188 -2.38 -6.80 -16.14
C SER A 188 -1.42 -7.48 -15.16
N SER A 189 -0.12 -7.48 -15.47
CA SER A 189 0.92 -7.99 -14.58
C SER A 189 1.06 -7.13 -13.32
N LEU A 190 1.00 -5.80 -13.46
CA LEU A 190 0.99 -4.86 -12.33
C LEU A 190 -0.24 -5.05 -11.45
N ALA A 191 -1.44 -5.17 -12.03
CA ALA A 191 -2.67 -5.46 -11.28
C ALA A 191 -2.56 -6.78 -10.50
N SER A 192 -1.98 -7.82 -11.11
CA SER A 192 -1.75 -9.10 -10.43
C SER A 192 -0.68 -9.01 -9.32
N ALA A 193 0.32 -8.13 -9.47
CA ALA A 193 1.29 -7.85 -8.43
C ALA A 193 0.67 -7.08 -7.26
N LEU A 194 -0.18 -6.08 -7.54
CA LEU A 194 -0.95 -5.35 -6.54
C LEU A 194 -1.87 -6.30 -5.76
N GLY A 195 -2.59 -7.20 -6.43
CA GLY A 195 -3.43 -8.20 -5.76
C GLY A 195 -2.66 -9.09 -4.79
N ARG A 196 -1.52 -9.65 -5.21
CA ARG A 196 -0.63 -10.42 -4.33
C ARG A 196 -0.07 -9.59 -3.18
N SER A 197 0.26 -8.32 -3.43
CA SER A 197 0.73 -7.41 -2.39
C SER A 197 -0.34 -7.13 -1.34
N SER A 198 -1.60 -6.98 -1.75
CA SER A 198 -2.73 -6.83 -0.82
C SER A 198 -2.94 -8.09 0.03
N GLU A 199 -2.80 -9.28 -0.55
CA GLU A 199 -2.90 -10.56 0.18
C GLU A 199 -1.76 -10.72 1.19
N GLU A 200 -0.52 -10.42 0.80
CA GLU A 200 0.64 -10.48 1.68
C GLU A 200 0.52 -9.46 2.83
N LEU A 201 0.07 -8.24 2.52
CA LEU A 201 -0.17 -7.22 3.53
C LEU A 201 -1.26 -7.65 4.51
N GLY A 202 -2.42 -8.12 4.02
CA GLY A 202 -3.50 -8.62 4.86
C GLY A 202 -3.07 -9.81 5.73
N SER A 203 -2.21 -10.70 5.22
CA SER A 203 -1.64 -11.79 6.00
C SER A 203 -0.68 -11.29 7.08
N ALA A 204 0.12 -10.26 6.81
CA ALA A 204 1.03 -9.67 7.79
C ALA A 204 0.25 -8.94 8.90
N THR A 205 -0.77 -8.17 8.54
CA THR A 205 -1.70 -7.52 9.48
C THR A 205 -2.42 -8.56 10.34
N GLY A 206 -2.90 -9.66 9.75
CA GLY A 206 -3.52 -10.77 10.51
C GLY A 206 -2.57 -11.42 11.52
N ALA A 207 -1.27 -11.50 11.22
CA ALA A 207 -0.27 -12.00 12.17
C ALA A 207 -0.03 -11.03 13.34
N ILE A 208 -0.17 -9.71 13.13
CA ILE A 208 -0.15 -8.72 14.21
C ILE A 208 -1.39 -8.91 15.09
N ASP A 209 -2.57 -9.02 14.49
CA ASP A 209 -3.84 -9.22 15.21
C ASP A 209 -3.80 -10.46 16.10
N GLU A 210 -3.42 -11.62 15.53
CA GLU A 210 -3.32 -12.89 16.25
C GLU A 210 -2.35 -12.81 17.44
N LYS A 211 -1.15 -12.24 17.22
CA LYS A 211 -0.13 -12.13 18.27
C LYS A 211 -0.51 -11.11 19.33
N GLY A 212 -1.01 -9.94 18.93
CA GLY A 212 -1.45 -8.91 19.86
C GLY A 212 -2.59 -9.42 20.75
N LEU A 213 -3.57 -10.11 20.16
CA LEU A 213 -4.68 -10.72 20.90
C LEU A 213 -4.19 -11.78 21.89
N ALA A 214 -3.24 -12.62 21.49
CA ALA A 214 -2.65 -13.63 22.37
C ALA A 214 -1.96 -12.99 23.59
N VAL A 215 -1.17 -11.93 23.39
CA VAL A 215 -0.49 -11.19 24.46
C VAL A 215 -1.51 -10.55 25.41
N VAL A 216 -2.51 -9.85 24.87
CA VAL A 216 -3.54 -9.18 25.66
C VAL A 216 -4.30 -10.17 26.54
N LYS A 217 -4.70 -11.32 25.99
CA LYS A 217 -5.41 -12.36 26.74
C LYS A 217 -4.54 -13.03 27.79
N ALA A 218 -3.29 -13.35 27.44
CA ALA A 218 -2.35 -13.95 28.39
C ALA A 218 -2.14 -13.03 29.60
N ALA A 219 -1.89 -11.75 29.36
CA ALA A 219 -1.70 -10.77 30.42
C ALA A 219 -2.96 -10.52 31.26
N GLY A 220 -4.15 -10.47 30.64
CA GLY A 220 -5.42 -10.39 31.36
C GLY A 220 -5.64 -11.59 32.28
N GLY A 221 -5.16 -12.77 31.91
CA GLY A 221 -5.19 -13.98 32.75
C GLY A 221 -4.33 -13.91 34.01
N LEU A 222 -3.39 -12.95 34.11
CA LEU A 222 -2.47 -12.83 35.26
C LEU A 222 -3.06 -12.04 36.44
N ALA A 223 -4.21 -11.40 36.29
CA ALA A 223 -4.74 -10.48 37.30
C ALA A 223 -4.87 -11.09 38.71
N ALA A 224 -5.35 -12.34 38.82
CA ALA A 224 -5.47 -13.02 40.11
C ALA A 224 -4.11 -13.32 40.75
N GLN A 225 -3.09 -13.66 39.96
CA GLN A 225 -1.73 -13.87 40.45
C GLN A 225 -1.14 -12.54 40.93
N ILE A 226 -1.24 -11.49 40.12
CA ILE A 226 -0.75 -10.14 40.44
C ILE A 226 -1.42 -9.63 41.74
N GLU A 227 -2.73 -9.80 41.87
CA GLU A 227 -3.44 -9.46 43.10
C GLU A 227 -2.86 -10.21 44.31
N SER A 228 -2.68 -11.53 44.20
CA SER A 228 -2.20 -12.36 45.31
C SER A 228 -0.77 -12.02 45.75
N GLU A 229 0.08 -11.57 44.82
CA GLU A 229 1.47 -11.18 45.07
C GLU A 229 1.60 -9.78 45.68
N ASN A 230 0.54 -8.96 45.63
CA ASN A 230 0.55 -7.56 46.05
C ASN A 230 -0.43 -7.28 47.21
N VAL A 231 -0.68 -8.28 48.05
CA VAL A 231 -1.42 -8.08 49.31
C VAL A 231 -0.44 -7.64 50.40
N PRO A 232 -0.71 -6.56 51.14
CA PRO A 232 -1.87 -5.67 51.04
C PRO A 232 -1.69 -4.61 49.94
N SER A 233 -2.74 -4.29 49.18
CA SER A 233 -2.80 -3.15 48.23
C SER A 233 -4.17 -2.47 48.36
N PRO A 234 -4.30 -1.15 48.10
CA PRO A 234 -5.59 -0.47 48.12
C PRO A 234 -6.65 -1.13 47.22
N ASN A 235 -7.88 -1.25 47.74
CA ASN A 235 -8.96 -1.96 47.06
C ASN A 235 -9.37 -1.35 45.71
N GLU A 236 -9.30 -0.03 45.54
CA GLU A 236 -9.66 0.65 44.29
C GLU A 236 -8.80 0.18 43.11
N GLY A 237 -7.49 0.07 43.31
CA GLY A 237 -6.56 -0.44 42.30
C GLY A 237 -6.85 -1.91 41.95
N VAL A 238 -7.13 -2.74 42.95
CA VAL A 238 -7.47 -4.16 42.74
C VAL A 238 -8.79 -4.34 41.99
N LEU A 239 -9.82 -3.55 42.32
CA LEU A 239 -11.09 -3.57 41.61
C LEU A 239 -10.93 -3.15 40.14
N THR A 240 -10.17 -2.08 39.90
CA THR A 240 -9.85 -1.60 38.55
C THR A 240 -9.06 -2.65 37.76
N LEU A 241 -8.08 -3.30 38.39
CA LEU A 241 -7.31 -4.40 37.80
C LEU A 241 -8.22 -5.54 37.35
N ARG A 242 -9.14 -5.99 38.21
CA ARG A 242 -10.08 -7.07 37.90
C ARG A 242 -11.00 -6.71 36.74
N GLU A 243 -11.57 -5.51 36.74
CA GLU A 243 -12.43 -5.03 35.66
C GLU A 243 -11.70 -4.99 34.32
N LEU A 244 -10.53 -4.35 34.27
CA LEU A 244 -9.72 -4.29 33.04
C LEU A 244 -9.30 -5.68 32.58
N SER A 245 -8.92 -6.57 33.50
CA SER A 245 -8.56 -7.95 33.14
C SER A 245 -9.70 -8.71 32.47
N ALA A 246 -10.94 -8.53 32.96
CA ALA A 246 -12.11 -9.15 32.37
C ALA A 246 -12.37 -8.62 30.94
N GLN A 247 -12.17 -7.31 30.73
CA GLN A 247 -12.27 -6.69 29.40
C GLN A 247 -11.20 -7.24 28.44
N LEU A 248 -9.95 -7.37 28.87
CA LEU A 248 -8.87 -7.94 28.05
C LEU A 248 -9.14 -9.40 27.67
N VAL A 249 -9.61 -10.23 28.62
CA VAL A 249 -9.95 -11.63 28.36
C VAL A 249 -11.12 -11.76 27.38
N ALA A 250 -12.10 -10.86 27.47
CA ALA A 250 -13.27 -10.82 26.59
C ALA A 250 -12.97 -10.27 25.18
N THR A 251 -11.81 -9.68 24.95
CA THR A 251 -11.42 -9.10 23.66
C THR A 251 -11.37 -10.17 22.56
N THR A 252 -11.91 -9.87 21.37
CA THR A 252 -12.00 -10.83 20.24
C THR A 252 -11.15 -10.46 19.02
N SER A 253 -10.70 -9.21 18.95
CA SER A 253 -9.83 -8.66 17.90
C SER A 253 -8.84 -7.71 18.54
N PHE A 254 -7.70 -7.52 17.89
CA PHE A 254 -6.65 -6.63 18.35
C PHE A 254 -6.56 -5.40 17.43
N ASP A 255 -7.06 -4.29 17.95
CA ASP A 255 -7.07 -2.97 17.34
C ASP A 255 -6.46 -1.93 18.30
N GLU A 256 -6.43 -0.66 17.90
CA GLU A 256 -5.92 0.40 18.77
C GLU A 256 -6.68 0.49 20.10
N PRO A 257 -8.03 0.48 20.15
CA PRO A 257 -8.76 0.42 21.43
C PRO A 257 -8.33 -0.73 22.36
N ALA A 258 -8.17 -1.95 21.83
CA ALA A 258 -7.69 -3.09 22.62
C ALA A 258 -6.27 -2.86 23.16
N ALA A 259 -5.37 -2.32 22.34
CA ALA A 259 -4.01 -1.98 22.74
C ALA A 259 -3.98 -0.86 23.81
N GLN A 260 -4.86 0.14 23.70
CA GLN A 260 -5.01 1.18 24.72
C GLN A 260 -5.56 0.65 26.04
N GLY A 261 -6.54 -0.25 25.98
CA GLY A 261 -7.05 -0.98 27.15
C GLY A 261 -5.95 -1.79 27.84
N PHE A 262 -5.11 -2.47 27.05
CA PHE A 262 -3.95 -3.19 27.57
C PHE A 262 -2.93 -2.26 28.26
N ARG A 263 -2.62 -1.11 27.67
CA ARG A 263 -1.75 -0.11 28.28
C ARG A 263 -2.31 0.40 29.61
N HIS A 264 -3.62 0.64 29.67
CA HIS A 264 -4.28 1.06 30.91
C HIS A 264 -4.19 -0.03 31.98
N TYR A 265 -4.46 -1.29 31.62
CA TYR A 265 -4.27 -2.44 32.49
C TYR A 265 -2.84 -2.53 33.03
N ALA A 266 -1.83 -2.37 32.16
CA ALA A 266 -0.42 -2.40 32.57
C ALA A 266 -0.07 -1.27 33.55
N ALA A 267 -0.65 -0.07 33.38
CA ALA A 267 -0.49 1.02 34.33
C ALA A 267 -1.14 0.69 35.68
N THR A 268 -2.35 0.14 35.69
CA THR A 268 -3.04 -0.29 36.91
C THR A 268 -2.30 -1.42 37.65
N VAL A 269 -1.64 -2.34 36.92
CA VAL A 269 -0.74 -3.34 37.54
C VAL A 269 0.40 -2.66 38.32
N GLN A 270 0.98 -1.57 37.79
CA GLN A 270 2.00 -0.82 38.52
C GLN A 270 1.40 -0.06 39.70
N GLU A 271 0.22 0.54 39.56
CA GLU A 271 -0.48 1.21 40.67
C GLU A 271 -0.76 0.25 41.84
N VAL A 272 -1.12 -1.01 41.55
CA VAL A 272 -1.31 -2.05 42.58
C VAL A 272 0.01 -2.39 43.28
N ARG A 273 1.13 -2.50 42.55
CA ARG A 273 2.46 -2.77 43.13
C ARG A 273 3.00 -1.60 43.95
N ASP A 274 2.79 -0.39 43.46
CA ASP A 274 3.18 0.85 44.14
C ASP A 274 2.32 1.04 45.40
N GLY A 275 1.01 0.80 45.29
CA GLY A 275 0.07 0.79 46.41
C GLY A 275 0.46 -0.23 47.47
N HIS A 276 0.87 -1.43 47.06
CA HIS A 276 1.39 -2.44 47.98
C HIS A 276 2.62 -1.97 48.75
N THR A 277 3.61 -1.44 48.03
CA THR A 277 4.84 -0.91 48.62
C THR A 277 4.54 0.25 49.59
N ALA A 278 3.61 1.14 49.21
CA ALA A 278 3.19 2.28 50.04
C ALA A 278 2.48 1.82 51.33
N THR A 279 1.59 0.83 51.25
CA THR A 279 0.91 0.26 52.42
C THR A 279 1.90 -0.39 53.37
N LEU A 280 2.82 -1.21 52.87
CA LEU A 280 3.88 -1.81 53.69
C LEU A 280 4.76 -0.76 54.38
N ALA A 281 5.06 0.34 53.69
CA ALA A 281 5.83 1.45 54.26
C ALA A 281 5.04 2.21 55.35
N ALA A 282 3.73 2.41 55.16
CA ALA A 282 2.87 3.07 56.14
C ALA A 282 2.65 2.21 57.40
N GLU A 283 2.62 0.88 57.25
CA GLU A 283 2.45 -0.06 58.35
C GLU A 283 3.74 -0.37 59.09
N ALA A 284 4.89 0.08 58.57
CA ALA A 284 6.19 -0.15 59.15
C ALA A 284 6.25 0.34 60.61
N GLY A 285 6.78 -0.52 61.50
CA GLY A 285 6.94 -0.18 62.90
C GLY A 285 6.93 -1.39 63.82
N PRO A 286 7.04 -1.19 65.15
CA PRO A 286 7.15 -2.27 66.12
C PRO A 286 5.97 -3.26 66.12
N LEU A 287 4.79 -2.83 65.63
CA LEU A 287 3.57 -3.63 65.59
C LEU A 287 3.27 -4.25 64.22
N GLN A 288 4.12 -4.05 63.21
CA GLN A 288 3.88 -4.50 61.84
C GLN A 288 3.53 -5.99 61.76
N GLY A 289 4.32 -6.86 62.42
CA GLY A 289 4.07 -8.30 62.40
C GLY A 289 2.75 -8.71 63.06
N ALA A 290 2.31 -7.98 64.10
CA ALA A 290 1.03 -8.23 64.75
C ALA A 290 -0.14 -7.76 63.87
N ARG A 291 -0.01 -6.60 63.22
CA ARG A 291 -0.99 -6.10 62.25
C ARG A 291 -1.19 -7.08 61.11
N GLN A 292 -0.10 -7.53 60.48
CA GLN A 292 -0.13 -8.50 59.39
C GLN A 292 -0.87 -9.79 59.78
N GLN A 293 -0.57 -10.38 60.95
CA GLN A 293 -1.24 -11.59 61.42
C GLN A 293 -2.76 -11.41 61.62
N ILE A 294 -3.18 -10.24 62.13
CA ILE A 294 -4.61 -9.94 62.33
C ILE A 294 -5.31 -9.80 60.98
N GLU A 295 -4.69 -9.10 60.04
CA GLU A 295 -5.27 -8.93 58.71
C GLU A 295 -5.34 -10.24 57.94
N ASP A 296 -4.28 -11.05 57.98
CA ASP A 296 -4.26 -12.37 57.35
C ASP A 296 -5.33 -13.29 57.96
N PHE A 297 -5.50 -13.24 59.28
CA PHE A 297 -6.60 -13.94 59.95
C PHE A 297 -7.96 -13.43 59.49
N ALA A 298 -8.17 -12.11 59.43
CA ALA A 298 -9.44 -11.53 58.97
C ALA A 298 -9.74 -11.89 57.50
N ARG A 299 -8.75 -11.88 56.61
CA ARG A 299 -8.88 -12.34 55.22
C ARG A 299 -9.21 -13.84 55.14
N SER A 300 -8.67 -14.65 56.05
CA SER A 300 -8.97 -16.09 56.10
C SER A 300 -10.43 -16.39 56.48
N LEU A 301 -11.10 -15.49 57.19
CA LEU A 301 -12.52 -15.64 57.58
C LEU A 301 -13.47 -15.35 56.42
N VAL A 302 -13.08 -14.51 55.46
CA VAL A 302 -13.94 -14.05 54.36
C VAL A 302 -13.19 -14.09 53.03
N PRO A 303 -12.91 -15.29 52.48
CA PRO A 303 -12.14 -15.42 51.25
C PRO A 303 -12.88 -14.74 50.08
N GLY A 304 -12.15 -13.91 49.32
CA GLY A 304 -12.66 -13.21 48.14
C GLY A 304 -13.31 -11.84 48.41
N VAL A 305 -13.49 -11.45 49.69
CA VAL A 305 -13.92 -10.10 50.05
C VAL A 305 -12.71 -9.21 50.23
N LEU A 306 -12.70 -8.07 49.55
CA LEU A 306 -11.69 -7.04 49.69
C LEU A 306 -11.92 -6.29 51.02
N LEU A 307 -10.95 -6.34 51.92
CA LEU A 307 -10.99 -5.70 53.23
C LEU A 307 -9.96 -4.56 53.26
N ASP A 308 -10.43 -3.33 53.46
CA ASP A 308 -9.55 -2.18 53.77
C ASP A 308 -9.32 -2.12 55.27
N PHE A 309 -8.05 -2.19 55.68
CA PHE A 309 -7.65 -1.99 57.08
C PHE A 309 -7.14 -0.56 57.26
N GLN A 310 -7.72 0.15 58.22
CA GLN A 310 -7.21 1.44 58.67
C GLN A 310 -6.84 1.33 60.15
N TRP A 311 -5.54 1.31 60.44
CA TRP A 311 -5.02 1.29 61.79
C TRP A 311 -4.95 2.72 62.35
N ALA A 312 -5.57 2.97 63.50
CA ALA A 312 -5.41 4.23 64.21
C ALA A 312 -4.04 4.29 64.92
N ASP A 313 -3.38 5.46 64.90
CA ASP A 313 -2.09 5.71 65.60
C ASP A 313 -2.18 5.54 67.12
N ARG A 314 -3.38 5.74 67.69
CA ARG A 314 -3.75 5.36 69.05
C ARG A 314 -5.13 4.76 69.06
N VAL A 315 -5.25 3.54 69.60
CA VAL A 315 -6.53 3.06 70.11
C VAL A 315 -6.78 3.87 71.38
N ASN A 316 -7.72 4.82 71.33
CA ASN A 316 -8.25 5.65 72.43
C ASN A 316 -7.42 5.68 73.73
N ASP A 317 -7.02 6.88 74.18
CA ASP A 317 -6.49 7.20 75.53
C ASP A 317 -7.53 6.91 76.67
N LEU A 318 -8.31 5.84 76.58
CA LEU A 318 -9.27 5.35 77.57
C LEU A 318 -8.66 4.33 78.54
N GLY A 319 -7.33 4.29 78.66
CA GLY A 319 -6.59 3.33 79.48
C GLY A 319 -5.78 3.95 80.62
N GLY A 320 -6.47 4.53 81.61
CA GLY A 320 -6.01 4.58 83.02
C GLY A 320 -5.15 5.76 83.47
N ASP A 321 -5.76 6.65 84.26
CA ASP A 321 -5.20 7.09 85.55
C ASP A 321 -6.03 6.42 86.66
#